data_AF-A0AAX1EDE8-F1
#
_entry.id   AF-A0AAX1EDE8-F1
#
_cell.length_a   1.000
_cell.length_b   1.000
_cell.length_c   1.000
_cell.angle_alpha   90.00
_cell.angle_beta   90.00
_cell.angle_gamma   90.00
#
_symmetry.space_group_name_H-M   'P 1'
#
loop_
_entity.id
_entity.type
_entity.pdbx_description
1 polymer ?
#
loop_
_entity_poly.entity_id
_entity_poly.type
_entity_poly.pdbx_seq_one_letter_code
_entity_poly.pdbx_strand_id
1 'polypeptide(L)'
;MKLTWVTDIHLNFLTDNARKAFYKSIVSTQSDAVLISGDIAEAPGVNDYLIEMEKSIKKPIYFVLGNHDYYHGEISEVRKKVTSLCKLNENLFWLPAYSPQQLNDEVILLGQDGWADGRLGDYTHSRLEMNDSRLIENLSHKRKQGKVQLLKKMQQLADADALQLKDELKKALRQQPAKIIILTHIPPFKEASHPRYLIKKEHWWPFYCSKIMGETIDQIAMKHSSVEYLVLCGHSHRKADFHPLDNLTIRTGQAEYFHPEIQDILSV
;
A
#
# COMPACT_ATOMS: atom_id res chain seq x y z
N MET A 1 -2.20 -0.34 22.41
CA MET A 1 -2.88 -1.07 21.32
C MET A 1 -1.83 -1.88 20.55
N LYS A 2 -2.18 -3.06 20.04
CA LYS A 2 -1.28 -3.94 19.28
C LYS A 2 -1.80 -4.11 17.85
N LEU A 3 -0.95 -3.91 16.84
CA LEU A 3 -1.31 -3.96 15.43
C LEU A 3 -0.47 -5.01 14.70
N THR A 4 -1.11 -5.94 13.99
CA THR A 4 -0.39 -6.88 13.11
C THR A 4 -0.30 -6.28 11.71
N TRP A 5 0.92 -6.15 11.18
CA TRP A 5 1.14 -5.66 9.82
C TRP A 5 1.50 -6.79 8.85
N VAL A 6 0.80 -6.82 7.71
CA VAL A 6 1.04 -7.72 6.59
C VAL A 6 1.07 -6.93 5.26
N THR A 7 1.68 -7.49 4.23
CA THR A 7 1.74 -6.90 2.87
C THR A 7 1.93 -8.01 1.85
N ASP A 8 1.50 -7.78 0.60
CA ASP A 8 1.77 -8.68 -0.54
C ASP A 8 1.39 -10.14 -0.21
N ILE A 9 0.22 -10.32 0.42
CA ILE A 9 -0.25 -11.60 0.94
C ILE A 9 -0.84 -12.51 -0.13
N HIS A 10 -1.21 -11.94 -1.29
CA HIS A 10 -1.67 -12.64 -2.51
C HIS A 10 -2.51 -13.91 -2.23
N LEU A 11 -3.61 -13.73 -1.52
CA LEU A 11 -4.45 -14.82 -1.01
C LEU A 11 -5.01 -15.72 -2.13
N ASN A 12 -5.15 -15.18 -3.34
CA ASN A 12 -5.59 -15.92 -4.52
C ASN A 12 -4.63 -17.05 -4.94
N PHE A 13 -3.37 -17.03 -4.51
CA PHE A 13 -2.43 -18.13 -4.77
C PHE A 13 -2.50 -19.26 -3.73
N LEU A 14 -3.22 -19.06 -2.63
CA LEU A 14 -3.28 -19.99 -1.53
C LEU A 14 -4.49 -20.92 -1.64
N THR A 15 -4.30 -22.17 -1.25
CA THR A 15 -5.42 -23.08 -0.98
C THR A 15 -6.23 -22.60 0.22
N ASP A 16 -7.50 -23.01 0.31
CA ASP A 16 -8.38 -22.66 1.44
C ASP A 16 -7.78 -23.00 2.81
N ASN A 17 -7.08 -24.14 2.90
CA ASN A 17 -6.42 -24.56 4.14
C ASN A 17 -5.24 -23.67 4.49
N ALA A 18 -4.45 -23.23 3.49
CA ALA A 18 -3.34 -22.32 3.70
C ALA A 18 -3.83 -20.93 4.14
N ARG A 19 -4.92 -20.41 3.53
CA ARG A 19 -5.55 -19.14 3.97
C ARG A 19 -6.05 -19.21 5.40
N LYS A 20 -6.80 -20.26 5.76
CA LYS A 20 -7.26 -20.48 7.14
C LYS A 20 -6.12 -20.55 8.15
N ALA A 21 -5.03 -21.24 7.80
CA ALA A 21 -3.85 -21.33 8.65
C ALA A 21 -3.21 -19.94 8.85
N PHE A 22 -3.08 -19.15 7.78
CA PHE A 22 -2.54 -17.79 7.84
C PHE A 22 -3.43 -16.85 8.69
N TYR A 23 -4.75 -16.89 8.53
CA TYR A 23 -5.63 -16.07 9.39
C TYR A 23 -5.53 -16.49 10.85
N LYS A 24 -5.39 -17.79 11.13
CA LYS A 24 -5.17 -18.28 12.48
C LYS A 24 -3.85 -17.76 13.05
N SER A 25 -2.77 -17.68 12.26
CA SER A 25 -1.51 -17.09 12.75
C SER A 25 -1.67 -15.60 13.06
N ILE A 26 -2.42 -14.85 12.25
CA ILE A 26 -2.77 -13.44 12.55
C ILE A 26 -3.56 -13.36 13.87
N VAL A 27 -4.63 -14.13 14.04
CA VAL A 27 -5.41 -14.15 15.30
C VAL A 27 -4.54 -14.53 16.51
N SER A 28 -3.59 -15.45 16.33
CA SER A 28 -2.69 -15.88 17.41
C SER A 28 -1.75 -14.79 17.89
N THR A 29 -1.56 -13.71 17.13
CA THR A 29 -0.79 -12.53 17.60
C THR A 29 -1.49 -11.79 18.74
N GLN A 30 -2.80 -12.00 18.92
CA GLN A 30 -3.64 -11.26 19.87
C GLN A 30 -3.60 -9.75 19.64
N SER A 31 -3.41 -9.31 18.40
CA SER A 31 -3.48 -7.90 18.03
C SER A 31 -4.92 -7.39 18.02
N ASP A 32 -5.07 -6.10 18.29
CA ASP A 32 -6.35 -5.39 18.32
C ASP A 32 -6.87 -5.09 16.91
N ALA A 33 -5.97 -4.94 15.94
CA ALA A 33 -6.30 -4.71 14.53
C ALA A 33 -5.20 -5.25 13.59
N VAL A 34 -5.54 -5.31 12.30
CA VAL A 34 -4.65 -5.73 11.20
C VAL A 34 -4.44 -4.56 10.25
N LEU A 35 -3.20 -4.36 9.82
CA LEU A 35 -2.80 -3.40 8.79
C LEU A 35 -2.36 -4.17 7.54
N ILE A 36 -2.90 -3.83 6.37
CA ILE A 36 -2.51 -4.44 5.08
C ILE A 36 -2.04 -3.36 4.11
N SER A 37 -0.77 -3.38 3.73
CA SER A 37 -0.20 -2.41 2.77
C SER A 37 -0.27 -2.87 1.31
N GLY A 38 -1.40 -3.43 0.90
CA GLY A 38 -1.70 -3.80 -0.49
C GLY A 38 -1.35 -5.22 -0.89
N ASP A 39 -1.69 -5.53 -2.14
CA ASP A 39 -1.54 -6.82 -2.81
C ASP A 39 -2.18 -7.98 -2.02
N ILE A 40 -3.48 -7.81 -1.75
CA ILE A 40 -4.32 -8.79 -1.06
C ILE A 40 -4.65 -9.96 -1.98
N ALA A 41 -5.09 -9.68 -3.20
CA ALA A 41 -5.44 -10.66 -4.23
C ALA A 41 -5.47 -9.99 -5.62
N GLU A 42 -6.42 -10.39 -6.48
CA GLU A 42 -6.69 -9.76 -7.78
C GLU A 42 -8.13 -9.25 -7.85
N ALA A 43 -8.42 -8.30 -8.75
CA ALA A 43 -9.71 -7.61 -8.80
C ALA A 43 -10.95 -8.52 -8.84
N PRO A 44 -10.94 -9.69 -9.53
CA PRO A 44 -12.08 -10.60 -9.53
C PRO A 44 -12.41 -11.21 -8.16
N GLY A 45 -11.43 -11.33 -7.25
CA GLY A 45 -11.59 -12.04 -5.97
C GLY A 45 -11.27 -11.25 -4.72
N VAL A 46 -10.65 -10.06 -4.83
CA VAL A 46 -10.19 -9.27 -3.66
C VAL A 46 -11.30 -9.03 -2.62
N ASN A 47 -12.51 -8.75 -3.05
CA ASN A 47 -13.65 -8.57 -2.14
C ASN A 47 -14.00 -9.85 -1.38
N ASP A 48 -13.99 -11.00 -2.05
CA ASP A 48 -14.35 -12.28 -1.43
C ASP A 48 -13.31 -12.68 -0.37
N TYR A 49 -12.02 -12.46 -0.67
CA TYR A 49 -10.94 -12.71 0.29
C TYR A 49 -10.98 -11.75 1.48
N LEU A 50 -11.32 -10.48 1.28
CA LEU A 50 -11.52 -9.53 2.38
C LEU A 50 -12.67 -9.96 3.30
N ILE A 51 -13.79 -10.43 2.75
CA ILE A 51 -14.91 -10.99 3.53
C ILE A 51 -14.47 -12.25 4.29
N GLU A 52 -13.69 -13.13 3.64
CA GLU A 52 -13.16 -14.34 4.25
C GLU A 52 -12.24 -14.03 5.44
N MET A 53 -11.34 -13.05 5.27
CA MET A 53 -10.46 -12.53 6.32
C MET A 53 -11.26 -11.95 7.49
N GLU A 54 -12.22 -11.05 7.21
CA GLU A 54 -13.03 -10.40 8.23
C GLU A 54 -13.76 -11.43 9.12
N LYS A 55 -14.42 -12.41 8.50
CA LYS A 55 -15.13 -13.49 9.21
C LYS A 55 -14.23 -14.32 10.12
N SER A 56 -12.97 -14.49 9.71
CA SER A 56 -11.98 -15.30 10.43
C SER A 56 -11.31 -14.51 11.55
N ILE A 57 -10.95 -13.26 11.30
CA ILE A 57 -10.14 -12.42 12.19
C ILE A 57 -11.03 -11.70 13.22
N LYS A 58 -12.23 -11.25 12.82
CA LYS A 58 -13.22 -10.57 13.69
C LYS A 58 -12.65 -9.38 14.47
N LYS A 59 -11.75 -8.63 13.84
CA LYS A 59 -11.11 -7.41 14.33
C LYS A 59 -11.01 -6.42 13.17
N PRO A 60 -10.86 -5.11 13.45
CA PRO A 60 -10.63 -4.11 12.41
C PRO A 60 -9.45 -4.48 11.50
N ILE A 61 -9.70 -4.41 10.19
CA ILE A 61 -8.72 -4.60 9.12
C ILE A 61 -8.65 -3.28 8.36
N TYR A 62 -7.55 -2.56 8.56
CA TYR A 62 -7.24 -1.33 7.84
C TYR A 62 -6.32 -1.66 6.68
N PHE A 63 -6.69 -1.24 5.48
CA PHE A 63 -5.94 -1.63 4.29
C PHE A 63 -5.91 -0.55 3.22
N VAL A 64 -4.87 -0.62 2.40
CA VAL A 64 -4.80 -0.01 1.08
C VAL A 64 -4.75 -1.13 0.03
N LEU A 65 -5.06 -0.81 -1.22
CA LEU A 65 -4.94 -1.76 -2.32
C LEU A 65 -3.56 -1.63 -2.98
N GLY A 66 -3.02 -2.74 -3.46
CA GLY A 66 -1.83 -2.77 -4.29
C GLY A 66 -2.14 -2.91 -5.77
N ASN A 67 -1.12 -3.02 -6.61
CA ASN A 67 -1.31 -3.13 -8.05
C ASN A 67 -2.00 -4.45 -8.45
N HIS A 68 -1.71 -5.56 -7.77
CA HIS A 68 -2.37 -6.84 -8.04
C HIS A 68 -3.87 -6.78 -7.77
N ASP A 69 -4.31 -6.04 -6.75
CA ASP A 69 -5.73 -5.89 -6.42
C ASP A 69 -6.54 -5.23 -7.55
N TYR A 70 -5.87 -4.60 -8.51
CA TYR A 70 -6.46 -4.02 -9.73
C TYR A 70 -6.29 -4.89 -10.98
N TYR A 71 -5.56 -6.01 -10.92
CA TYR A 71 -5.36 -6.89 -12.07
C TYR A 71 -6.68 -7.47 -12.55
N HIS A 72 -6.87 -7.47 -13.87
CA HIS A 72 -8.11 -7.86 -14.55
C HIS A 72 -9.32 -6.96 -14.23
N GLY A 73 -9.07 -5.76 -13.71
CA GLY A 73 -10.09 -4.79 -13.37
C GLY A 73 -9.84 -3.40 -13.94
N GLU A 74 -10.88 -2.58 -13.84
CA GLU A 74 -10.85 -1.14 -14.07
C GLU A 74 -10.80 -0.45 -12.70
N ILE A 75 -9.86 0.49 -12.54
CA ILE A 75 -9.52 1.11 -11.25
C ILE A 75 -10.75 1.72 -10.58
N SER A 76 -11.60 2.44 -11.33
CA SER A 76 -12.75 3.11 -10.73
C SER A 76 -13.81 2.13 -10.25
N GLU A 77 -14.07 1.05 -11.00
CA GLU A 77 -14.99 0.00 -10.59
C GLU A 77 -14.46 -0.81 -9.40
N VAL A 78 -13.17 -1.12 -9.33
CA VAL A 78 -12.56 -1.78 -8.15
C VAL A 78 -12.73 -0.90 -6.91
N ARG A 79 -12.35 0.39 -7.00
CA ARG A 79 -12.50 1.35 -5.89
C ARG A 79 -13.95 1.47 -5.42
N LYS A 80 -14.92 1.51 -6.35
CA LYS A 80 -16.36 1.54 -6.06
C LYS A 80 -16.85 0.27 -5.36
N LYS A 81 -16.38 -0.90 -5.79
CA LYS A 81 -16.72 -2.20 -5.19
C LYS A 81 -16.14 -2.33 -3.77
N VAL A 82 -14.88 -1.96 -3.56
CA VAL A 82 -14.23 -1.99 -2.24
C VAL A 82 -14.86 -0.97 -1.29
N THR A 83 -15.21 0.23 -1.79
CA THR A 83 -15.96 1.21 -0.99
C THR A 83 -17.32 0.66 -0.56
N SER A 84 -18.06 0.04 -1.48
CA SER A 84 -19.35 -0.58 -1.15
C SER A 84 -19.19 -1.73 -0.16
N LEU A 85 -18.12 -2.52 -0.30
CA LEU A 85 -17.79 -3.61 0.62
C LEU A 85 -17.58 -3.08 2.05
N CYS A 86 -16.75 -2.05 2.24
CA CYS A 86 -16.46 -1.48 3.56
C CYS A 86 -17.72 -0.87 4.21
N LYS A 87 -18.70 -0.40 3.43
CA LYS A 87 -19.99 0.07 3.97
C LYS A 87 -20.86 -1.06 4.52
N LEU A 88 -20.68 -2.28 4.03
CA LEU A 88 -21.48 -3.45 4.39
C LEU A 88 -20.84 -4.31 5.48
N ASN A 89 -19.56 -4.05 5.81
CA ASN A 89 -18.76 -4.89 6.68
C ASN A 89 -18.06 -4.01 7.72
N GLU A 90 -18.44 -4.16 8.98
CA GLU A 90 -18.09 -3.23 10.07
C GLU A 90 -16.59 -3.22 10.43
N ASN A 91 -15.86 -4.29 10.07
CA ASN A 91 -14.44 -4.42 10.39
C ASN A 91 -13.53 -4.15 9.20
N LEU A 92 -14.05 -3.76 8.03
CA LEU A 92 -13.24 -3.49 6.85
C LEU A 92 -13.11 -1.99 6.59
N PHE A 93 -11.87 -1.50 6.58
CA PHE A 93 -11.56 -0.07 6.42
C PHE A 93 -10.54 0.14 5.30
N TRP A 94 -11.03 0.36 4.08
CA TRP A 94 -10.19 0.81 2.97
C TRP A 94 -9.79 2.27 3.20
N LEU A 95 -8.53 2.51 3.57
CA LEU A 95 -8.05 3.79 4.07
C LEU A 95 -8.25 4.98 3.11
N PRO A 96 -8.15 4.86 1.77
CA PRO A 96 -8.47 5.97 0.87
C PRO A 96 -9.91 6.50 1.00
N ALA A 97 -10.85 5.70 1.51
CA ALA A 97 -12.23 6.14 1.73
C ALA A 97 -12.54 6.46 3.20
N TYR A 98 -11.72 6.00 4.15
CA TYR A 98 -11.97 6.09 5.58
C TYR A 98 -10.92 6.91 6.35
N SER A 99 -9.83 7.37 5.73
CA SER A 99 -8.80 8.15 6.43
C SER A 99 -9.25 9.57 6.81
N PRO A 100 -8.71 10.15 7.90
CA PRO A 100 -7.85 9.50 8.91
C PRO A 100 -8.66 8.68 9.93
N GLN A 101 -8.00 7.71 10.55
CA GLN A 101 -8.53 6.84 11.60
C GLN A 101 -7.76 7.07 12.91
N GLN A 102 -8.45 7.46 13.97
CA GLN A 102 -7.85 7.57 15.30
C GLN A 102 -7.70 6.17 15.90
N LEU A 103 -6.47 5.72 16.19
CA LEU A 103 -6.22 4.41 16.79
C LEU A 103 -6.27 4.47 18.33
N ASN A 104 -5.71 5.54 18.90
CA ASN A 104 -5.77 5.90 20.32
C ASN A 104 -5.55 7.42 20.45
N ASP A 105 -5.42 7.95 21.67
CA ASP A 105 -5.30 9.41 21.88
C ASP A 105 -4.07 10.06 21.21
N GLU A 106 -3.02 9.29 20.90
CA GLU A 106 -1.74 9.80 20.40
C GLU A 106 -1.44 9.41 18.95
N VAL A 107 -2.10 8.36 18.43
CA VAL A 107 -1.75 7.72 17.17
C VAL A 107 -2.89 7.77 16.17
N ILE A 108 -2.58 8.30 14.98
CA ILE A 108 -3.48 8.35 13.83
C ILE A 108 -2.97 7.44 12.72
N LEU A 109 -3.89 6.69 12.11
CA LEU A 109 -3.65 5.89 10.91
C LEU A 109 -4.30 6.53 9.69
N LEU A 110 -3.60 6.55 8.58
CA LEU A 110 -4.14 6.95 7.28
C LEU A 110 -3.40 6.23 6.15
N GLY A 111 -3.88 6.35 4.91
CA GLY A 111 -3.20 5.69 3.81
C GLY A 111 -3.85 5.90 2.44
N GLN A 112 -3.02 5.71 1.42
CA GLN A 112 -3.40 5.79 0.01
C GLN A 112 -2.81 4.60 -0.74
N ASP A 113 -3.55 4.03 -1.70
CA ASP A 113 -3.10 2.87 -2.50
C ASP A 113 -1.67 3.07 -3.01
N GLY A 114 -1.44 4.19 -3.69
CA GLY A 114 -0.13 4.57 -4.19
C GLY A 114 0.19 3.92 -5.53
N TRP A 115 0.91 4.64 -6.39
CA TRP A 115 1.28 4.19 -7.73
C TRP A 115 2.73 4.53 -8.03
N ALA A 116 3.43 3.62 -8.71
CA ALA A 116 4.70 3.94 -9.31
C ALA A 116 4.50 4.99 -10.41
N ASP A 117 5.37 5.99 -10.45
CA ASP A 117 5.09 7.21 -11.21
C ASP A 117 6.12 7.53 -12.30
N GLY A 118 7.12 6.66 -12.47
CA GLY A 118 8.15 6.82 -13.48
C GLY A 118 9.06 8.04 -13.31
N ARG A 119 8.98 8.76 -12.19
CA ARG A 119 9.74 9.99 -11.96
C ARG A 119 11.15 9.75 -11.42
N LEU A 120 11.44 8.52 -10.97
CA LEU A 120 12.76 8.08 -10.57
C LEU A 120 13.30 7.05 -11.56
N GLY A 121 14.59 7.16 -11.88
CA GLY A 121 15.25 6.28 -12.85
C GLY A 121 15.02 6.69 -14.30
N ASP A 122 15.27 5.76 -15.22
CA ASP A 122 15.21 5.96 -16.66
C ASP A 122 14.02 5.20 -17.27
N TYR A 123 12.83 5.77 -17.12
CA TYR A 123 11.59 5.23 -17.70
C TYR A 123 11.68 5.13 -19.23
N THR A 124 12.24 6.15 -19.86
CA THR A 124 12.30 6.28 -21.33
C THR A 124 13.06 5.11 -21.96
N HIS A 125 14.24 4.78 -21.44
CA HIS A 125 15.08 3.72 -21.97
C HIS A 125 14.87 2.37 -21.27
N SER A 126 14.08 2.29 -20.20
CA SER A 126 13.73 1.01 -19.57
C SER A 126 13.00 0.09 -20.53
N ARG A 127 13.44 -1.17 -20.58
CA ARG A 127 12.81 -2.26 -21.34
C ARG A 127 11.89 -3.11 -20.47
N LEU A 128 11.75 -2.77 -19.19
CA LEU A 128 10.86 -3.48 -18.29
C LEU A 128 9.41 -3.22 -18.68
N GLU A 129 8.62 -4.29 -18.69
CA GLU A 129 7.18 -4.24 -18.82
C GLU A 129 6.56 -4.91 -17.60
N MET A 130 6.00 -4.10 -16.70
CA MET A 130 5.24 -4.63 -15.57
C MET A 130 3.89 -5.18 -16.03
N ASN A 131 3.43 -6.24 -15.37
CA ASN A 131 2.12 -6.82 -15.60
C ASN A 131 0.99 -5.81 -15.37
N ASP A 132 1.19 -4.82 -14.50
CA ASP A 132 0.30 -3.68 -14.26
C ASP A 132 -0.17 -3.04 -15.58
N SER A 133 0.79 -2.77 -16.46
CA SER A 133 0.54 -2.13 -17.76
C SER A 133 -0.19 -3.02 -18.76
N ARG A 134 -0.41 -4.30 -18.46
CA ARG A 134 -1.10 -5.27 -19.31
C ARG A 134 -2.44 -5.68 -18.73
N LEU A 135 -2.50 -5.88 -17.41
CA LEU A 135 -3.61 -6.51 -16.69
C LEU A 135 -4.57 -5.50 -16.07
N ILE A 136 -4.13 -4.28 -15.77
CA ILE A 136 -5.01 -3.21 -15.28
C ILE A 136 -5.59 -2.48 -16.48
N GLU A 137 -6.91 -2.46 -16.64
CA GLU A 137 -7.57 -2.02 -17.86
C GLU A 137 -7.16 -0.59 -18.26
N ASN A 138 -7.16 0.33 -17.29
CA ASN A 138 -6.80 1.73 -17.51
C ASN A 138 -5.37 1.90 -18.00
N LEU A 139 -4.42 1.10 -17.49
CA LEU A 139 -3.01 1.14 -17.90
C LEU A 139 -2.80 0.40 -19.22
N SER A 140 -3.47 -0.73 -19.44
CA SER A 140 -3.44 -1.51 -20.68
C SER A 140 -3.89 -0.69 -21.88
N HIS A 141 -4.98 0.06 -21.74
CA HIS A 141 -5.42 0.97 -22.79
C HIS A 141 -4.38 2.05 -23.11
N LYS A 142 -3.71 2.61 -22.09
CA LYS A 142 -2.69 3.64 -22.27
C LYS A 142 -1.36 3.09 -22.78
N ARG A 143 -0.98 1.88 -22.40
CA ARG A 143 0.16 1.13 -22.96
C ARG A 143 0.02 0.97 -24.47
N LYS A 144 -1.17 0.61 -24.96
CA LYS A 144 -1.45 0.49 -26.41
C LYS A 144 -1.28 1.80 -27.18
N GLN A 145 -1.38 2.95 -26.50
CA GLN A 145 -1.15 4.29 -27.06
C GLN A 145 0.33 4.73 -26.98
N GLY A 146 1.22 3.91 -26.42
CA GLY A 146 2.65 4.16 -26.32
C GLY A 146 3.13 4.55 -24.92
N LYS A 147 4.45 4.44 -24.70
CA LYS A 147 5.09 4.65 -23.38
C LYS A 147 4.80 6.01 -22.75
N VAL A 148 4.76 7.08 -23.54
CA VAL A 148 4.48 8.44 -23.02
C VAL A 148 3.06 8.52 -22.43
N GLN A 149 2.08 7.89 -23.08
CA GLN A 149 0.69 7.89 -22.59
C GLN A 149 0.53 7.01 -21.35
N LEU A 150 1.25 5.88 -21.30
CA LEU A 150 1.31 5.05 -20.09
C LEU A 150 1.92 5.82 -18.92
N LEU A 151 3.08 6.47 -19.10
CA LEU A 151 3.73 7.29 -18.07
C LEU A 151 2.80 8.39 -17.58
N LYS A 152 2.15 9.11 -18.49
CA LYS A 152 1.20 10.16 -18.12
C LYS A 152 0.07 9.61 -17.25
N LYS A 153 -0.45 8.42 -17.55
CA LYS A 153 -1.49 7.80 -16.73
C LYS A 153 -0.98 7.34 -15.36
N MET A 154 0.22 6.75 -15.30
CA MET A 154 0.88 6.40 -14.03
C MET A 154 1.03 7.63 -13.14
N GLN A 155 1.56 8.72 -13.70
CA GLN A 155 1.74 10.00 -13.00
C GLN A 155 0.41 10.59 -12.54
N GLN A 156 -0.62 10.57 -13.38
CA GLN A 156 -1.95 11.04 -13.00
C GLN A 156 -2.54 10.27 -11.81
N LEU A 157 -2.35 8.95 -11.76
CA LEU A 157 -2.81 8.14 -10.63
C LEU A 157 -2.02 8.44 -9.36
N ALA A 158 -0.68 8.48 -9.47
CA ALA A 158 0.19 8.79 -8.34
C ALA A 158 -0.05 10.20 -7.76
N ASP A 159 -0.29 11.19 -8.63
CA ASP A 159 -0.55 12.57 -8.22
C ASP A 159 -1.89 12.71 -7.50
N ALA A 160 -2.91 11.98 -7.96
CA ALA A 160 -4.22 11.99 -7.31
C ALA A 160 -4.13 11.40 -5.89
N ASP A 161 -3.48 10.24 -5.74
CA ASP A 161 -3.29 9.59 -4.45
C ASP A 161 -2.41 10.46 -3.52
N ALA A 162 -1.30 11.04 -4.02
CA ALA A 162 -0.45 11.91 -3.21
C ALA A 162 -1.14 13.21 -2.77
N LEU A 163 -1.96 13.81 -3.65
CA LEU A 163 -2.77 14.98 -3.28
C LEU A 163 -3.76 14.65 -2.17
N GLN A 164 -4.45 13.51 -2.29
CA GLN A 164 -5.38 13.06 -1.28
C GLN A 164 -4.68 12.78 0.06
N LEU A 165 -3.53 12.09 0.03
CA LEU A 165 -2.72 11.85 1.23
C LEU A 165 -2.33 13.17 1.92
N LYS A 166 -1.90 14.16 1.14
CA LYS A 166 -1.52 15.47 1.66
C LYS A 166 -2.66 16.13 2.44
N ASP A 167 -3.87 16.05 1.92
CA ASP A 167 -5.04 16.64 2.56
C ASP A 167 -5.45 15.85 3.82
N GLU A 168 -5.33 14.53 3.81
CA GLU A 168 -5.54 13.68 4.98
C GLU A 168 -4.51 13.92 6.08
N LEU A 169 -3.23 14.05 5.73
CA LEU A 169 -2.15 14.41 6.65
C LEU A 169 -2.42 15.75 7.33
N LYS A 170 -2.84 16.78 6.57
CA LYS A 170 -3.24 18.08 7.15
C LYS A 170 -4.42 17.92 8.11
N LYS A 171 -5.42 17.09 7.77
CA LYS A 171 -6.55 16.81 8.67
C LYS A 171 -6.09 16.15 9.96
N ALA A 172 -5.23 15.13 9.86
CA ALA A 172 -4.66 14.41 11.00
C ALA A 172 -3.85 15.35 11.91
N LEU A 173 -3.00 16.19 11.34
CA LEU A 173 -2.13 17.10 12.11
C LEU A 173 -2.89 18.12 12.97
N ARG A 174 -4.12 18.50 12.58
CA ARG A 174 -4.98 19.37 13.40
C ARG A 174 -5.40 18.73 14.73
N GLN A 175 -5.31 17.40 14.83
CA GLN A 175 -5.59 16.65 16.05
C GLN A 175 -4.35 16.55 16.95
N GLN A 176 -3.21 17.12 16.53
CA GLN A 176 -1.95 17.12 17.29
C GLN A 176 -1.50 15.73 17.76
N PRO A 177 -1.45 14.72 16.85
CA PRO A 177 -1.00 13.39 17.22
C PRO A 177 0.48 13.40 17.60
N ALA A 178 0.90 12.47 18.46
CA ALA A 178 2.32 12.19 18.67
C ALA A 178 2.88 11.39 17.48
N LYS A 179 2.05 10.51 16.87
CA LYS A 179 2.47 9.63 15.79
C LYS A 179 1.42 9.49 14.69
N ILE A 180 1.88 9.44 13.45
CA ILE A 180 1.07 9.11 12.27
C ILE A 180 1.64 7.87 11.59
N ILE A 181 0.81 6.83 11.46
CA ILE A 181 1.10 5.65 10.64
C ILE A 181 0.47 5.86 9.27
N ILE A 182 1.25 5.62 8.22
CA ILE A 182 0.85 5.79 6.82
C ILE A 182 0.96 4.43 6.12
N LEU A 183 -0.15 3.92 5.59
CA LEU A 183 -0.11 2.78 4.66
C LEU A 183 -0.04 3.29 3.22
N THR A 184 0.86 2.71 2.44
CA THR A 184 0.85 2.83 0.98
C THR A 184 1.46 1.58 0.37
N HIS A 185 1.02 1.15 -0.80
CA HIS A 185 1.55 -0.08 -1.37
C HIS A 185 2.93 0.12 -1.99
N ILE A 186 3.07 1.12 -2.87
CA ILE A 186 4.32 1.38 -3.58
C ILE A 186 5.29 2.16 -2.68
N PRO A 187 6.55 1.70 -2.47
CA PRO A 187 7.53 2.40 -1.66
C PRO A 187 7.73 3.86 -2.11
N PRO A 188 7.75 4.83 -1.18
CA PRO A 188 7.89 6.25 -1.52
C PRO A 188 9.32 6.71 -1.81
N PHE A 189 10.32 5.92 -1.43
CA PHE A 189 11.74 6.25 -1.58
C PHE A 189 12.50 5.13 -2.28
N LYS A 190 13.46 5.47 -3.14
CA LYS A 190 14.23 4.47 -3.89
C LYS A 190 15.07 3.57 -2.99
N GLU A 191 15.48 4.09 -1.84
CA GLU A 191 16.20 3.39 -0.77
C GLU A 191 15.32 2.34 -0.10
N ALA A 192 13.99 2.55 -0.08
CA ALA A 192 12.99 1.58 0.37
C ALA A 192 12.47 0.68 -0.78
N SER A 193 12.66 1.08 -2.05
CA SER A 193 12.27 0.28 -3.21
C SER A 193 13.43 -0.60 -3.70
N HIS A 194 13.54 -1.83 -3.20
CA HIS A 194 14.58 -2.77 -3.64
C HIS A 194 14.03 -3.77 -4.66
N PRO A 195 14.19 -3.53 -5.98
CA PRO A 195 13.75 -4.50 -6.98
C PRO A 195 14.51 -5.81 -6.83
N ARG A 196 13.87 -6.93 -7.20
CA ARG A 196 14.40 -8.29 -7.04
C ARG A 196 15.78 -8.49 -7.70
N TYR A 197 16.07 -7.73 -8.75
CA TYR A 197 17.31 -7.79 -9.52
C TYR A 197 18.16 -6.54 -9.29
N LEU A 198 19.41 -6.74 -8.86
CA LEU A 198 20.35 -5.66 -8.49
C LEU A 198 21.07 -5.00 -9.67
N ILE A 199 20.87 -5.52 -10.88
CA ILE A 199 21.50 -4.99 -12.10
C ILE A 199 20.60 -3.91 -12.68
N LYS A 200 21.18 -2.74 -13.00
CA LYS A 200 20.50 -1.66 -13.73
C LYS A 200 19.27 -1.10 -13.00
N LYS A 201 19.39 -0.83 -11.70
CA LYS A 201 18.31 -0.36 -10.81
C LYS A 201 17.57 0.87 -11.33
N GLU A 202 18.27 1.73 -12.07
CA GLU A 202 17.72 2.89 -12.76
C GLU A 202 16.59 2.54 -13.73
N HIS A 203 16.58 1.34 -14.29
CA HIS A 203 15.50 0.90 -15.17
C HIS A 203 14.29 0.31 -14.40
N TRP A 204 14.46 -0.02 -13.12
CA TRP A 204 13.44 -0.62 -12.23
C TRP A 204 12.68 0.42 -11.41
N TRP A 205 13.38 1.42 -10.85
CA TRP A 205 12.75 2.49 -10.05
C TRP A 205 11.54 3.17 -10.67
N PRO A 206 11.43 3.33 -12.01
CA PRO A 206 10.23 3.92 -12.60
C PRO A 206 8.94 3.17 -12.27
N PHE A 207 9.05 1.89 -11.91
CA PHE A 207 7.95 0.98 -11.68
C PHE A 207 7.84 0.50 -10.22
N TYR A 208 8.84 0.76 -9.39
CA TYR A 208 8.93 0.25 -8.02
C TYR A 208 8.86 1.35 -6.95
N CYS A 209 8.85 2.61 -7.35
CA CYS A 209 8.89 3.74 -6.44
C CYS A 209 7.87 4.81 -6.84
N SER A 210 7.27 5.46 -5.85
CA SER A 210 6.39 6.61 -6.03
C SER A 210 7.07 7.88 -5.53
N LYS A 211 7.74 8.62 -6.42
CA LYS A 211 8.50 9.81 -6.03
C LYS A 211 7.59 10.88 -5.43
N ILE A 212 6.44 11.12 -6.05
CA ILE A 212 5.51 12.17 -5.60
C ILE A 212 4.94 11.86 -4.20
N MET A 213 4.74 10.57 -3.89
CA MET A 213 4.33 10.14 -2.57
C MET A 213 5.42 10.44 -1.53
N GLY A 214 6.68 10.08 -1.83
CA GLY A 214 7.82 10.38 -0.97
C GLY A 214 8.00 11.88 -0.73
N GLU A 215 7.98 12.70 -1.79
CA GLU A 215 8.08 14.15 -1.65
C GLU A 215 6.95 14.76 -0.81
N THR A 216 5.73 14.22 -0.93
CA THR A 216 4.58 14.68 -0.15
C THR A 216 4.76 14.39 1.33
N ILE A 217 5.19 13.17 1.67
CA ILE A 217 5.40 12.75 3.07
C ILE A 217 6.59 13.51 3.67
N ASP A 218 7.71 13.57 2.95
CA ASP A 218 8.95 14.24 3.37
C ASP A 218 8.71 15.73 3.69
N GLN A 219 8.02 16.46 2.78
CA GLN A 219 7.70 17.87 3.00
C GLN A 219 6.81 18.12 4.22
N ILE A 220 5.91 17.19 4.56
CA ILE A 220 5.06 17.29 5.75
C ILE A 220 5.88 16.97 6.99
N ALA A 221 6.64 15.87 6.99
CA ALA A 221 7.44 15.44 8.13
C ALA A 221 8.50 16.47 8.53
N MET A 222 9.16 17.11 7.55
CA MET A 222 10.11 18.20 7.81
C MET A 222 9.47 19.41 8.51
N LYS A 223 8.22 19.74 8.19
CA LYS A 223 7.52 20.90 8.76
C LYS A 223 6.95 20.63 10.15
N HIS A 224 6.79 19.37 10.50
CA HIS A 224 6.14 18.92 11.74
C HIS A 224 7.04 17.91 12.46
N SER A 225 8.26 18.35 12.77
CA SER A 225 9.32 17.50 13.35
C SER A 225 9.02 16.94 14.74
N SER A 226 7.99 17.46 15.42
CA SER A 226 7.52 16.94 16.72
C SER A 226 6.62 15.72 16.60
N VAL A 227 6.16 15.36 15.39
CA VAL A 227 5.32 14.19 15.11
C VAL A 227 6.20 13.08 14.53
N GLU A 228 6.06 11.87 15.05
CA GLU A 228 6.69 10.68 14.47
C GLU A 228 5.86 10.14 13.30
N TYR A 229 6.51 9.83 12.18
CA TYR A 229 5.89 9.26 11.00
C TYR A 229 6.43 7.86 10.72
N LEU A 230 5.54 6.89 10.59
CA LEU A 230 5.87 5.53 10.19
C LEU A 230 5.12 5.17 8.91
N VAL A 231 5.85 4.97 7.81
CA VAL A 231 5.29 4.50 6.54
C VAL A 231 5.50 2.99 6.43
N LEU A 232 4.43 2.25 6.16
CA LEU A 232 4.43 0.81 5.94
C LEU A 232 4.03 0.54 4.48
N CYS A 233 4.87 -0.17 3.74
CA CYS A 233 4.69 -0.44 2.32
C CYS A 233 5.16 -1.81 1.86
N GLY A 234 4.83 -2.17 0.62
CA GLY A 234 5.03 -3.49 0.02
C GLY A 234 5.71 -3.45 -1.34
N HIS A 235 5.17 -4.19 -2.29
CA HIS A 235 5.44 -4.18 -3.74
C HIS A 235 6.80 -4.72 -4.18
N SER A 236 7.87 -4.37 -3.46
CA SER A 236 9.23 -4.74 -3.84
C SER A 236 9.57 -6.20 -3.49
N HIS A 237 8.78 -6.82 -2.61
CA HIS A 237 8.99 -8.17 -2.06
C HIS A 237 10.36 -8.33 -1.38
N ARG A 238 10.94 -7.22 -0.92
CA ARG A 238 12.24 -7.15 -0.26
C ARG A 238 12.13 -6.27 0.96
N LYS A 239 12.55 -6.81 2.10
CA LYS A 239 12.62 -6.03 3.32
C LYS A 239 13.58 -4.86 3.14
N ALA A 240 13.12 -3.67 3.50
CA ALA A 240 13.93 -2.47 3.57
C ALA A 240 13.46 -1.59 4.72
N ASP A 241 14.41 -1.03 5.46
CA ASP A 241 14.17 -0.04 6.50
C ASP A 241 14.98 1.20 6.15
N PHE A 242 14.31 2.34 5.99
CA PHE A 242 14.94 3.59 5.58
C PHE A 242 14.45 4.76 6.45
N HIS A 243 15.38 5.61 6.88
CA HIS A 243 15.11 6.75 7.75
C HIS A 243 15.57 8.02 7.01
N PRO A 244 14.71 8.63 6.15
CA PRO A 244 15.06 9.87 5.45
C PRO A 244 15.22 11.06 6.41
N LEU A 245 14.52 11.05 7.56
CA LEU A 245 14.57 12.08 8.61
C LEU A 245 14.52 11.41 9.98
N ASP A 246 14.94 12.14 11.03
CA ASP A 246 14.92 11.63 12.41
C ASP A 246 13.50 11.22 12.88
N ASN A 247 12.46 11.90 12.37
CA ASN A 247 11.06 11.64 12.70
C ASN A 247 10.29 10.89 11.61
N LEU A 248 10.96 10.38 10.56
CA LEU A 248 10.31 9.67 9.46
C LEU A 248 10.99 8.33 9.19
N THR A 249 10.26 7.25 9.42
CA THR A 249 10.69 5.88 9.15
C THR A 249 9.85 5.26 8.03
N ILE A 250 10.51 4.62 7.08
CA ILE A 250 9.91 3.86 5.99
C ILE A 250 10.26 2.39 6.17
N ARG A 251 9.25 1.52 6.25
CA ARG A 251 9.42 0.07 6.28
C ARG A 251 8.75 -0.56 5.08
N THR A 252 9.49 -1.35 4.34
CA THR A 252 9.00 -2.15 3.22
C THR A 252 9.01 -3.61 3.63
N GLY A 253 7.87 -4.28 3.50
CA GLY A 253 7.75 -5.70 3.83
C GLY A 253 8.39 -6.60 2.78
N GLN A 254 8.85 -7.78 3.22
CA GLN A 254 9.26 -8.84 2.32
C GLN A 254 8.06 -9.72 1.95
N ALA A 255 8.11 -10.34 0.78
CA ALA A 255 7.09 -11.28 0.38
C ALA A 255 7.63 -12.36 -0.53
N GLU A 256 7.08 -13.56 -0.38
CA GLU A 256 7.29 -14.68 -1.28
C GLU A 256 5.93 -15.25 -1.65
N TYR A 257 5.68 -15.42 -2.95
CA TYR A 257 4.43 -16.01 -3.41
C TYR A 257 4.19 -17.36 -2.74
N PHE A 258 2.92 -17.66 -2.44
CA PHE A 258 2.48 -18.86 -1.72
C PHE A 258 2.87 -18.93 -0.23
N HIS A 259 3.64 -17.95 0.27
CA HIS A 259 4.15 -17.92 1.65
C HIS A 259 3.87 -16.54 2.30
N PRO A 260 2.59 -16.20 2.59
CA PRO A 260 2.28 -14.94 3.26
C PRO A 260 2.85 -14.93 4.69
N GLU A 261 3.40 -13.79 5.10
CA GLU A 261 4.06 -13.63 6.40
C GLU A 261 3.58 -12.36 7.12
N ILE A 262 3.58 -12.45 8.45
CA ILE A 262 3.45 -11.29 9.33
C ILE A 262 4.78 -10.54 9.30
N GLN A 263 4.73 -9.27 8.93
CA GLN A 263 5.93 -8.44 8.75
C GLN A 263 6.43 -7.91 10.09
N ASP A 264 5.50 -7.44 10.92
CA ASP A 264 5.79 -6.92 12.25
C ASP A 264 4.51 -6.93 13.12
N ILE A 265 4.71 -6.82 14.43
CA ILE A 265 3.64 -6.55 15.38
C ILE A 265 3.96 -5.26 16.14
N LEU A 266 3.26 -4.20 15.78
CA LEU A 266 3.48 -2.85 16.29
C LEU A 266 2.75 -2.67 17.61
N SER A 267 3.43 -2.05 18.58
CA SER A 267 2.79 -1.56 19.80
C SER A 267 2.66 -0.04 19.70
N VAL A 268 1.45 0.46 19.86
CA VAL A 268 1.09 1.88 19.72
C VAL A 268 0.19 2.36 20.84
#